data_AF-A0A9X6Y7R6-F1
#
_entry.id   AF-A0A9X6Y7R6-F1
#
_cell.length_a   1.000
_cell.length_b   1.000
_cell.length_c   1.000
_cell.angle_alpha   90.00
_cell.angle_beta   90.00
_cell.angle_gamma   90.00
#
_symmetry.space_group_name_H-M   'P 1'
#
loop_
_entity.id
_entity.type
_entity.pdbx_description
1 polymer ?
#
loop_
_entity_poly.entity_id
_entity_poly.type
_entity_poly.pdbx_seq_one_letter_code
_entity_poly.pdbx_strand_id
1 'polypeptide(L)'
;MRNEVIVIDLADPVCTKTIRSRQNDKNGLKLTVHVKEKGKIIDVTGYVVKYEATNQRGQFIRDDAKIVDASKGIFEYILSSEAVSTPAEWLAYFVIEKSHTERTSTPDIRIVLRRDVKEGNIHIENYISEFDQALEMVKGYRKEIDEANKRINELTAAVTGQKYQLWKVTDDDGTSIDLAADTDLNTVVKSGNYVGSKFKHAPDRPLRYKRSGKLVSVIGSVRNVKNVVNFATLPNGFRPVQNIAFSALAYGNLPSVCEVTIDNAGNLFVNGVQNGQTVHIVANFLV
;
A
#
# COMPACT_ATOMS: atom_id res chain seq x y z
N MET A 1 -14.69 -47.87 10.26
CA MET A 1 -15.87 -47.46 9.46
C MET A 1 -16.69 -48.70 9.17
N ARG A 2 -17.97 -48.71 9.56
CA ARG A 2 -18.90 -49.82 9.28
C ARG A 2 -19.33 -49.76 7.81
N ASN A 3 -19.48 -50.91 7.15
CA ASN A 3 -20.00 -51.01 5.79
C ASN A 3 -21.33 -51.77 5.78
N GLU A 4 -22.37 -51.17 5.19
CA GLU A 4 -23.66 -51.81 4.95
C GLU A 4 -23.79 -52.09 3.45
N VAL A 5 -23.97 -53.36 3.10
CA VAL A 5 -24.20 -53.77 1.70
C VAL A 5 -25.70 -53.83 1.45
N ILE A 6 -26.16 -53.17 0.40
CA ILE A 6 -27.56 -53.05 0.02
C ILE A 6 -27.71 -53.52 -1.42
N VAL A 7 -28.67 -54.40 -1.67
CA VAL A 7 -29.10 -54.74 -3.03
C VAL A 7 -30.44 -54.06 -3.26
N ILE A 8 -30.52 -53.26 -4.32
CA ILE A 8 -31.73 -52.53 -4.67
C ILE A 8 -32.16 -53.01 -6.05
N ASP A 9 -33.39 -53.53 -6.15
CA ASP A 9 -34.01 -53.83 -7.43
C ASP A 9 -34.96 -52.69 -7.80
N LEU A 10 -34.72 -52.01 -8.92
CA LEU A 10 -35.56 -50.90 -9.39
C LEU A 10 -36.97 -51.34 -9.80
N ALA A 11 -37.17 -52.64 -10.05
CA ALA A 11 -38.49 -53.19 -10.32
C ALA A 11 -39.32 -53.43 -9.05
N ASP A 12 -38.67 -53.44 -7.87
CA ASP A 12 -39.35 -53.50 -6.58
C ASP A 12 -39.64 -52.07 -6.10
N PRO A 13 -40.91 -51.67 -5.89
CA PRO A 13 -41.22 -50.32 -5.43
C PRO A 13 -40.78 -50.05 -3.98
N VAL A 14 -40.34 -51.06 -3.22
CA VAL A 14 -40.04 -50.92 -1.79
C VAL A 14 -38.66 -51.47 -1.45
N CYS A 15 -37.81 -50.65 -0.81
CA CYS A 15 -36.63 -51.14 -0.11
C CYS A 15 -36.95 -51.37 1.37
N THR A 16 -36.96 -52.63 1.80
CA THR A 16 -37.31 -53.01 3.18
C THR A 16 -36.17 -52.82 4.18
N LYS A 17 -34.96 -52.51 3.71
CA LYS A 17 -33.77 -52.35 4.56
C LYS A 17 -33.87 -51.06 5.37
N THR A 18 -33.91 -51.19 6.69
CA THR A 18 -33.71 -50.06 7.62
C THR A 18 -32.26 -50.03 8.09
N ILE A 19 -31.61 -48.88 7.92
CA ILE A 19 -30.23 -48.64 8.32
C ILE A 19 -30.23 -47.82 9.61
N ARG A 20 -29.38 -48.15 10.58
CA ARG A 20 -29.32 -47.46 11.88
C ARG A 20 -27.93 -46.93 12.13
N SER A 21 -27.79 -45.64 12.44
CA SER A 21 -26.51 -45.02 12.89
C SER A 21 -26.75 -44.07 14.07
N ARG A 22 -25.68 -43.46 14.57
CA ARG A 22 -25.75 -42.37 15.55
C ARG A 22 -25.57 -41.02 14.88
N GLN A 23 -26.16 -40.02 15.50
CA GLN A 23 -25.77 -38.64 15.29
C GLN A 23 -24.26 -38.51 15.53
N ASN A 24 -23.58 -37.65 14.76
CA ASN A 24 -22.12 -37.44 14.85
C ASN A 24 -21.22 -38.65 14.50
N ASP A 25 -21.75 -39.77 13.96
CA ASP A 25 -20.95 -40.83 13.32
C ASP A 25 -20.33 -40.35 11.98
N LYS A 26 -19.62 -39.23 11.99
CA LYS A 26 -19.03 -38.59 10.81
C LYS A 26 -18.05 -39.56 10.16
N ASN A 27 -18.23 -39.86 8.88
CA ASN A 27 -17.45 -40.87 8.15
C ASN A 27 -17.49 -42.28 8.79
N GLY A 28 -18.47 -42.54 9.66
CA GLY A 28 -18.59 -43.78 10.43
C GLY A 28 -19.29 -44.90 9.67
N LEU A 29 -20.11 -44.56 8.68
CA LEU A 29 -20.93 -45.49 7.92
C LEU A 29 -20.76 -45.31 6.41
N LYS A 30 -20.40 -46.41 5.74
CA LYS A 30 -20.39 -46.56 4.28
C LYS A 30 -21.54 -47.46 3.84
N LEU A 31 -22.20 -47.08 2.76
CA LEU A 31 -23.19 -47.87 2.04
C LEU A 31 -22.53 -48.38 0.76
N THR A 32 -22.54 -49.69 0.53
CA THR A 32 -22.15 -50.30 -0.75
C THR A 32 -23.43 -50.79 -1.42
N VAL A 33 -23.79 -50.21 -2.56
CA VAL A 33 -25.07 -50.47 -3.22
C VAL A 33 -24.84 -51.25 -4.51
N HIS A 34 -25.61 -52.31 -4.69
CA HIS A 34 -25.72 -53.08 -5.92
C HIS A 34 -27.10 -52.82 -6.52
N VAL A 35 -27.16 -52.13 -7.65
CA VAL A 35 -28.42 -51.85 -8.34
C VAL A 35 -28.74 -52.94 -9.37
N LYS A 36 -30.00 -53.36 -9.39
CA LYS A 36 -30.56 -54.37 -10.29
C LYS A 36 -31.90 -53.90 -10.86
N GLU A 37 -32.32 -54.51 -11.97
CA GLU A 37 -33.68 -54.40 -12.48
C GLU A 37 -34.19 -55.80 -12.83
N LYS A 38 -35.29 -56.21 -12.19
CA LYS A 38 -35.90 -57.55 -12.36
C LYS A 38 -34.86 -58.66 -12.13
N GLY A 39 -34.03 -58.50 -11.11
CA GLY A 39 -32.95 -59.40 -10.73
C GLY A 39 -31.69 -59.32 -11.58
N LYS A 40 -31.69 -58.57 -12.69
CA LYS A 40 -30.52 -58.42 -13.58
C LYS A 40 -29.68 -57.21 -13.18
N ILE A 41 -28.37 -57.35 -13.32
CA ILE A 41 -27.42 -56.26 -13.10
C ILE A 41 -27.67 -55.14 -14.11
N ILE A 42 -27.61 -53.89 -13.65
CA ILE A 42 -27.70 -52.70 -14.49
C ILE A 42 -26.30 -52.12 -14.69
N ASP A 43 -25.94 -51.79 -15.93
CA ASP A 43 -24.74 -51.02 -16.25
C ASP A 43 -25.01 -49.52 -16.05
N VAL A 44 -24.21 -48.87 -15.21
CA VAL A 44 -24.29 -47.43 -14.92
C VAL A 44 -23.13 -46.65 -15.55
N THR A 45 -22.48 -47.18 -16.58
CA THR A 45 -21.39 -46.52 -17.30
C THR A 45 -21.86 -45.21 -17.94
N GLY A 46 -21.16 -44.12 -17.61
CA GLY A 46 -21.48 -42.77 -18.10
C GLY A 46 -22.61 -42.07 -17.35
N TYR A 47 -23.14 -42.67 -16.28
CA TYR A 47 -24.04 -42.00 -15.33
C TYR A 47 -23.28 -41.41 -14.16
N VAL A 48 -23.89 -40.45 -13.46
CA VAL A 48 -23.50 -40.03 -12.12
C VAL A 48 -24.55 -40.52 -11.13
N VAL A 49 -24.12 -40.83 -9.90
CA VAL A 49 -25.02 -41.28 -8.83
C VAL A 49 -25.02 -40.26 -7.71
N LYS A 50 -26.20 -39.77 -7.34
CA LYS A 50 -26.41 -38.85 -6.22
C LYS A 50 -27.13 -39.55 -5.09
N TYR A 51 -26.72 -39.31 -3.86
CA TYR A 51 -27.49 -39.63 -2.67
C TYR A 51 -28.39 -38.45 -2.33
N GLU A 52 -29.71 -38.66 -2.28
CA GLU A 52 -30.67 -37.64 -1.86
C GLU A 52 -31.38 -38.10 -0.59
N ALA A 53 -31.50 -37.23 0.40
CA ALA A 53 -32.20 -37.55 1.63
C ALA A 53 -32.94 -36.34 2.20
N THR A 54 -34.08 -36.61 2.82
CA THR A 54 -34.85 -35.63 3.57
C THR A 54 -35.28 -36.19 4.91
N ASN A 55 -35.49 -35.31 5.89
CA ASN A 55 -36.11 -35.68 7.15
C ASN A 55 -37.39 -34.87 7.42
N GLN A 56 -38.10 -35.25 8.48
CA GLN A 56 -39.35 -34.60 8.89
C GLN A 56 -39.17 -33.14 9.38
N ARG A 57 -37.93 -32.67 9.54
CA ARG A 57 -37.61 -31.30 9.93
C ARG A 57 -37.33 -30.39 8.73
N GLY A 58 -37.51 -30.90 7.51
CA GLY A 58 -37.29 -30.15 6.27
C GLY A 58 -35.81 -30.01 5.89
N GLN A 59 -34.90 -30.75 6.53
CA GLN A 59 -33.50 -30.80 6.09
C GLN A 59 -33.38 -31.69 4.86
N PHE A 60 -32.63 -31.23 3.87
CA PHE A 60 -32.40 -31.91 2.61
C PHE A 60 -30.89 -32.04 2.36
N ILE A 61 -30.50 -33.18 1.80
CA ILE A 61 -29.13 -33.52 1.45
C ILE A 61 -29.10 -34.02 0.02
N ARG A 62 -28.10 -33.57 -0.74
CA ARG A 62 -27.79 -34.08 -2.08
C ARG A 62 -26.28 -34.18 -2.23
N ASP A 63 -25.76 -35.39 -2.13
CA ASP A 63 -24.32 -35.67 -2.15
C ASP A 63 -23.94 -36.59 -3.32
N ASP A 64 -22.69 -36.54 -3.73
CA ASP A 64 -22.14 -37.45 -4.75
C ASP A 64 -21.84 -38.84 -4.16
N ALA A 65 -22.32 -39.89 -4.84
CA ALA A 65 -21.91 -41.26 -4.60
C ALA A 65 -20.79 -41.66 -5.55
N LYS A 66 -19.85 -42.47 -5.06
CA LYS A 66 -18.69 -42.94 -5.82
C LYS A 66 -19.02 -44.25 -6.53
N ILE A 67 -19.04 -44.26 -7.86
CA ILE A 67 -19.16 -45.50 -8.62
C ILE A 67 -17.86 -46.32 -8.48
N VAL A 68 -17.99 -47.60 -8.14
CA VAL A 68 -16.86 -48.52 -7.92
C VAL A 68 -16.72 -49.52 -9.07
N ASP A 69 -17.83 -50.05 -9.57
CA ASP A 69 -17.87 -50.91 -10.76
C ASP A 69 -19.13 -50.59 -11.57
N ALA A 70 -18.97 -49.73 -12.58
CA ALA A 70 -20.08 -49.22 -13.37
C ALA A 70 -20.79 -50.34 -14.15
N SER A 71 -20.01 -51.25 -14.74
CA SER A 71 -20.53 -52.40 -15.51
C SER A 71 -21.36 -53.37 -14.66
N LYS A 72 -21.19 -53.33 -13.33
CA LYS A 72 -21.93 -54.16 -12.38
C LYS A 72 -22.95 -53.39 -11.54
N GLY A 73 -23.16 -52.11 -11.81
CA GLY A 73 -24.10 -51.28 -11.04
C GLY A 73 -23.70 -51.15 -9.57
N ILE A 74 -22.39 -51.08 -9.28
CA ILE A 74 -21.87 -50.99 -7.91
C ILE A 74 -21.34 -49.59 -7.64
N PHE A 75 -21.88 -48.96 -6.59
CA PHE A 75 -21.42 -47.67 -6.10
C PHE A 75 -21.42 -47.62 -4.57
N GLU A 76 -20.66 -46.68 -4.03
CA GLU A 76 -20.48 -46.48 -2.60
C GLU A 76 -20.83 -45.05 -2.19
N TYR A 77 -21.39 -44.91 -0.99
CA TYR A 77 -21.64 -43.61 -0.39
C TYR A 77 -21.29 -43.64 1.10
N ILE A 78 -20.53 -42.67 1.57
CA ILE A 78 -20.20 -42.50 2.99
C ILE A 78 -21.11 -41.39 3.52
N LEU A 79 -21.81 -41.65 4.63
CA LEU A 79 -22.68 -40.62 5.21
C LEU A 79 -21.85 -39.38 5.60
N SER A 80 -22.22 -38.23 5.01
CA SER A 80 -21.65 -36.91 5.30
C SER A 80 -21.97 -36.47 6.73
N SER A 81 -21.23 -35.46 7.22
CA SER A 81 -21.50 -34.84 8.53
C SER A 81 -22.92 -34.31 8.64
N GLU A 82 -23.43 -33.78 7.55
CA GLU A 82 -24.78 -33.26 7.35
C GLU A 82 -25.79 -34.40 7.46
N ALA A 83 -25.49 -35.54 6.81
CA ALA A 83 -26.32 -36.74 6.86
C ALA A 83 -26.42 -37.38 8.24
N VAL A 84 -25.46 -37.13 9.13
CA VAL A 84 -25.49 -37.58 10.53
C VAL A 84 -25.65 -36.44 11.55
N SER A 85 -26.07 -35.26 11.11
CA SER A 85 -26.10 -34.06 11.95
C SER A 85 -27.27 -34.03 12.93
N THR A 86 -28.39 -34.66 12.59
CA THR A 86 -29.66 -34.49 13.30
C THR A 86 -30.30 -35.85 13.60
N PRO A 87 -30.66 -36.13 14.87
CA PRO A 87 -31.21 -37.42 15.26
C PRO A 87 -32.67 -37.48 14.83
N ALA A 88 -32.94 -38.17 13.74
CA ALA A 88 -34.26 -38.29 13.13
C ALA A 88 -34.34 -39.56 12.27
N GLU A 89 -35.55 -39.85 11.79
CA GLU A 89 -35.72 -40.71 10.63
C GLU A 89 -35.51 -39.90 9.36
N TRP A 90 -34.68 -40.43 8.49
CA TRP A 90 -34.35 -39.89 7.18
C TRP A 90 -34.89 -40.87 6.13
N LEU A 91 -35.57 -40.32 5.13
CA LEU A 91 -35.93 -41.03 3.91
C LEU A 91 -34.91 -40.64 2.85
N ALA A 92 -34.20 -41.62 2.33
CA ALA A 92 -33.11 -41.42 1.40
C ALA A 92 -33.29 -42.30 0.17
N TYR A 93 -32.78 -41.88 -0.98
CA TYR A 93 -32.71 -42.71 -2.18
C TYR A 93 -31.48 -42.29 -2.99
N PHE A 94 -31.13 -43.12 -3.97
CA PHE A 94 -30.11 -42.80 -4.94
C PHE A 94 -30.73 -42.39 -6.26
N VAL A 95 -30.11 -41.43 -6.91
CA VAL A 95 -30.48 -40.94 -8.24
C VAL A 95 -29.37 -41.26 -9.20
N ILE A 96 -29.70 -41.99 -10.25
CA ILE A 96 -28.81 -42.31 -11.36
C ILE A 96 -29.20 -41.37 -12.50
N GLU A 97 -28.31 -40.44 -12.85
CA GLU A 97 -28.61 -39.39 -13.84
C GLU A 97 -27.52 -39.28 -14.91
N LYS A 98 -27.92 -38.91 -16.12
CA LYS A 98 -27.01 -38.70 -17.26
C LYS A 98 -27.41 -37.44 -18.00
N SER A 99 -26.46 -36.53 -18.11
CA SER A 99 -26.54 -35.29 -18.92
C SER A 99 -27.82 -34.48 -18.74
N HIS A 100 -28.40 -34.44 -17.53
CA HIS A 100 -29.64 -33.72 -17.19
C HIS A 100 -30.91 -34.14 -17.98
N THR A 101 -30.82 -35.13 -18.86
CA THR A 101 -31.94 -35.61 -19.69
C THR A 101 -32.51 -36.94 -19.19
N GLU A 102 -31.69 -37.74 -18.50
CA GLU A 102 -32.08 -39.02 -17.95
C GLU A 102 -31.95 -38.98 -16.42
N ARG A 103 -33.01 -39.37 -15.72
CA ARG A 103 -33.04 -39.49 -14.26
C ARG A 103 -33.83 -40.74 -13.88
N THR A 104 -33.21 -41.59 -13.06
CA THR A 104 -33.87 -42.74 -12.44
C THR A 104 -33.56 -42.75 -10.95
N SER A 105 -34.59 -42.79 -10.12
CA SER A 105 -34.46 -42.88 -8.66
C SER A 105 -34.64 -44.32 -8.19
N THR A 106 -33.89 -44.71 -7.16
CA THR A 106 -34.15 -45.94 -6.43
C THR A 106 -35.38 -45.79 -5.52
N PRO A 107 -35.97 -46.91 -5.05
CA PRO A 107 -36.90 -46.89 -3.92
C PRO A 107 -36.30 -46.23 -2.67
N ASP A 108 -37.18 -45.74 -1.80
CA ASP A 108 -36.81 -45.10 -0.54
C ASP A 108 -36.15 -46.09 0.43
N ILE A 109 -35.03 -45.66 1.00
CA ILE A 109 -34.23 -46.30 2.03
C ILE A 109 -34.45 -45.54 3.33
N ARG A 110 -34.85 -46.26 4.38
CA ARG A 110 -35.07 -45.68 5.70
C ARG A 110 -33.77 -45.70 6.52
N ILE A 111 -33.30 -44.51 6.92
CA ILE A 111 -32.15 -44.34 7.81
C ILE A 111 -32.62 -43.78 9.15
N VAL A 112 -32.36 -44.49 10.23
CA VAL A 112 -32.74 -44.10 11.59
C VAL A 112 -31.50 -43.66 12.35
N LEU A 113 -31.41 -42.37 12.65
CA LEU A 113 -30.35 -41.80 13.47
C LEU A 113 -30.80 -41.65 14.91
N ARG A 114 -30.05 -42.27 15.82
CA ARG A 114 -30.25 -42.08 17.27
C ARG A 114 -29.27 -41.03 17.80
N ARG A 115 -29.66 -40.32 18.85
CA ARG A 115 -28.76 -39.37 19.55
C ARG A 115 -27.46 -40.08 19.97
N ASP A 116 -26.35 -39.35 19.82
CA ASP A 116 -25.10 -39.72 20.48
C ASP A 116 -25.25 -39.50 22.00
N VAL A 117 -24.61 -40.34 22.80
CA VAL A 117 -24.63 -40.27 24.27
C VAL A 117 -23.88 -39.04 24.78
N LYS A 118 -22.90 -38.54 24.01
CA LYS A 118 -22.18 -37.29 24.32
C LYS A 118 -23.03 -36.04 24.06
N GLU A 119 -24.07 -36.17 23.25
CA GLU A 119 -24.87 -35.04 22.77
C GLU A 119 -25.98 -34.72 23.78
N GLY A 120 -25.68 -33.74 24.64
CA GLY A 120 -26.47 -33.40 25.83
C GLY A 120 -25.80 -33.75 27.15
N ASN A 121 -24.78 -34.62 27.14
CA ASN A 121 -23.87 -34.88 28.27
C ASN A 121 -22.50 -34.26 27.99
N ILE A 122 -22.48 -32.98 27.64
CA ILE A 122 -21.22 -32.26 27.55
C ILE A 122 -20.65 -32.22 28.97
N HIS A 123 -19.52 -32.89 29.19
CA HIS A 123 -18.69 -32.54 30.33
C HIS A 123 -18.32 -31.08 30.12
N ILE A 124 -18.85 -30.20 30.97
CA ILE A 124 -18.37 -28.83 31.08
C ILE A 124 -16.96 -28.95 31.66
N GLU A 125 -15.97 -29.22 30.81
CA GLU A 125 -14.60 -28.87 31.15
C GLU A 125 -14.60 -27.34 31.23
N ASN A 126 -14.59 -26.87 32.48
CA ASN A 126 -14.68 -25.50 32.95
C ASN A 126 -14.44 -24.42 31.88
N TYR A 127 -15.50 -23.89 31.25
CA TYR A 127 -15.44 -22.61 30.54
C TYR A 127 -14.81 -21.49 31.39
N ILE A 128 -14.82 -21.64 32.71
CA ILE A 128 -14.13 -20.78 33.66
C ILE A 128 -12.62 -20.74 33.40
N SER A 129 -11.95 -21.86 33.10
CA SER A 129 -10.50 -21.85 32.89
C SER A 129 -10.09 -21.17 31.58
N GLU A 130 -10.86 -21.35 30.51
CA GLU A 130 -10.64 -20.63 29.25
C GLU A 130 -10.92 -19.13 29.42
N PHE A 131 -11.94 -18.77 30.21
CA PHE A 131 -12.25 -17.38 30.52
C PHE A 131 -11.16 -16.74 31.40
N ASP A 132 -10.64 -17.46 32.39
CA ASP A 132 -9.52 -17.03 33.23
C ASP A 132 -8.24 -16.83 32.40
N GLN A 133 -7.95 -17.74 31.45
CA GLN A 133 -6.84 -17.59 30.51
C GLN A 133 -7.02 -16.36 29.61
N ALA A 134 -8.22 -16.14 29.08
CA ALA A 134 -8.52 -14.96 28.27
C ALA A 134 -8.37 -13.66 29.08
N LEU A 135 -8.84 -13.64 30.33
CA LEU A 135 -8.69 -12.50 31.22
C LEU A 135 -7.22 -12.21 31.52
N GLU A 136 -6.41 -13.26 31.72
CA GLU A 136 -4.97 -13.11 31.97
C GLU A 136 -4.22 -12.58 30.74
N MET A 137 -4.57 -13.05 29.53
CA MET A 137 -4.03 -12.51 28.28
C MET A 137 -4.37 -11.02 28.11
N VAL A 138 -5.61 -10.62 28.40
CA VAL A 138 -6.04 -9.22 28.31
C VAL A 138 -5.26 -8.33 29.29
N LYS A 139 -5.00 -8.81 30.52
CA LYS A 139 -4.14 -8.08 31.48
C LYS A 139 -2.71 -7.93 30.95
N GLY A 140 -2.16 -8.98 30.34
CA GLY A 140 -0.84 -8.96 29.70
C GLY A 140 -0.75 -7.87 28.63
N TYR A 141 -1.68 -7.86 27.67
CA TYR A 141 -1.71 -6.84 26.62
C TYR A 141 -1.90 -5.43 27.17
N ARG A 142 -2.69 -5.26 28.24
CA ARG A 142 -2.86 -3.95 28.87
C ARG A 142 -1.53 -3.40 29.41
N LYS A 143 -0.71 -4.26 30.01
CA LYS A 143 0.61 -3.89 30.52
C LYS A 143 1.55 -3.44 29.38
N GLU A 144 1.57 -4.17 28.27
CA GLU A 144 2.37 -3.81 27.09
C GLU A 144 1.95 -2.45 26.50
N ILE A 145 0.63 -2.18 26.43
CA ILE A 145 0.10 -0.90 25.98
C ILE A 145 0.52 0.24 26.91
N ASP A 146 0.45 0.04 28.23
CA ASP A 146 0.83 1.05 29.21
C ASP A 146 2.34 1.35 29.14
N GLU A 147 3.18 0.33 28.95
CA GLU A 147 4.63 0.48 28.74
C GLU A 147 4.95 1.20 27.41
N ALA A 148 4.26 0.86 26.33
CA ALA A 148 4.41 1.52 25.04
C ALA A 148 4.00 3.00 25.11
N ASN A 149 2.88 3.32 25.76
CA ASN A 149 2.43 4.68 25.98
C ASN A 149 3.42 5.49 26.81
N LYS A 150 4.03 4.89 27.85
CA LYS A 150 5.10 5.52 28.61
C LYS A 150 6.29 5.88 27.70
N ARG A 151 6.73 4.94 26.87
CA ARG A 151 7.86 5.16 25.94
C ARG A 151 7.53 6.21 24.88
N ILE A 152 6.30 6.24 24.35
CA ILE A 152 5.83 7.27 23.42
C ILE A 152 5.88 8.65 24.09
N ASN A 153 5.45 8.78 25.34
CA ASN A 153 5.50 10.04 26.07
C ASN A 153 6.94 10.50 26.32
N GLU A 154 7.84 9.58 26.68
CA GLU A 154 9.27 9.87 26.82
C GLU A 154 9.90 10.32 25.50
N LEU A 155 9.62 9.65 24.39
CA LEU A 155 10.08 10.06 23.06
C LEU A 155 9.48 11.40 22.63
N THR A 156 8.19 11.61 22.88
CA THR A 156 7.50 12.87 22.55
C THR A 156 8.10 14.02 23.35
N ALA A 157 8.39 13.83 24.63
CA ALA A 157 9.07 14.83 25.46
C ALA A 157 10.50 15.10 24.99
N ALA A 158 11.24 14.07 24.57
CA ALA A 158 12.57 14.24 23.98
C ALA A 158 12.52 15.01 22.65
N VAL A 159 11.55 14.71 21.78
CA VAL A 159 11.38 15.33 20.46
C VAL A 159 10.85 16.77 20.55
N THR A 160 9.96 17.05 21.49
CA THR A 160 9.39 18.40 21.69
C THR A 160 10.27 19.28 22.57
N GLY A 161 11.01 18.70 23.51
CA GLY A 161 11.98 19.38 24.36
C GLY A 161 13.31 19.68 23.65
N GLN A 162 13.72 18.87 22.68
CA GLN A 162 14.79 19.23 21.76
C GLN A 162 14.23 20.02 20.59
N LYS A 163 14.52 21.33 20.54
CA LYS A 163 14.49 22.05 19.26
C LYS A 163 15.50 21.37 18.33
N TYR A 164 15.04 20.44 17.49
CA TYR A 164 15.86 19.95 16.39
C TYR A 164 16.17 21.12 15.46
N GLN A 165 17.30 21.78 15.65
CA GLN A 165 18.02 22.33 14.52
C GLN A 165 18.58 21.13 13.78
N LEU A 166 17.83 20.66 12.77
CA LEU A 166 18.22 19.45 12.03
C LEU A 166 19.61 19.62 11.43
N TRP A 167 20.04 20.84 11.09
CA TRP A 167 21.41 21.19 10.70
C TRP A 167 21.91 22.37 11.53
N LYS A 168 23.06 22.21 12.18
CA LYS A 168 23.83 23.37 12.65
C LYS A 168 24.40 24.04 11.39
N VAL A 169 23.93 25.25 11.11
CA VAL A 169 24.53 26.12 10.08
C VAL A 169 25.70 26.82 10.77
N THR A 170 26.83 26.13 10.85
CA THR A 170 28.09 26.66 11.37
C THR A 170 29.05 26.94 10.23
N ASP A 171 29.96 27.89 10.42
CA ASP A 171 31.12 28.03 9.55
C ASP A 171 32.04 26.81 9.68
N ASP A 172 33.02 26.67 8.77
CA ASP A 172 33.95 25.53 8.71
C ASP A 172 34.76 25.34 10.01
N ASP A 173 34.84 26.37 10.87
CA ASP A 173 35.48 26.35 12.19
C ASP A 173 34.53 25.98 13.35
N GLY A 174 33.26 25.72 13.06
CA GLY A 174 32.24 25.34 14.06
C GLY A 174 31.57 26.52 14.77
N THR A 175 31.88 27.77 14.39
CA THR A 175 31.21 28.97 14.93
C THR A 175 29.83 29.18 14.30
N SER A 176 28.93 29.89 14.99
CA SER A 176 27.58 30.17 14.49
C SER A 176 27.61 31.17 13.32
N ILE A 177 26.91 30.86 12.23
CA ILE A 177 26.72 31.84 11.15
C ILE A 177 25.69 32.88 11.62
N ASP A 178 26.16 34.10 11.89
CA ASP A 178 25.30 35.22 12.24
C ASP A 178 24.44 35.64 11.04
N LEU A 179 23.12 35.69 11.23
CA LEU A 179 22.23 36.33 10.28
C LEU A 179 22.35 37.84 10.43
N ALA A 180 22.15 38.58 9.32
CA ALA A 180 21.98 40.03 9.41
C ALA A 180 20.83 40.35 10.37
N ALA A 181 20.97 41.46 11.11
CA ALA A 181 19.93 41.93 12.02
C ALA A 181 18.57 41.96 11.30
N ASP A 182 17.52 41.51 11.99
CA ASP A 182 16.13 41.44 11.52
C ASP A 182 15.82 40.43 10.39
N THR A 183 16.69 39.44 10.15
CA THR A 183 16.41 38.33 9.21
C THR A 183 16.26 37.00 9.93
N ASP A 184 15.19 36.24 9.66
CA ASP A 184 14.97 34.88 10.18
C ASP A 184 14.99 33.79 9.08
N LEU A 185 15.15 32.53 9.50
CA LEU A 185 15.19 31.37 8.58
C LEU A 185 13.90 31.18 7.75
N ASN A 186 12.73 31.49 8.31
CA ASN A 186 11.45 31.32 7.60
C ASN A 186 11.33 32.32 6.43
N THR A 187 11.89 33.51 6.61
CA THR A 187 11.92 34.56 5.59
C THR A 187 12.86 34.18 4.44
N VAL A 188 13.99 33.54 4.74
CA VAL A 188 14.94 33.04 3.73
C VAL A 188 14.34 31.88 2.91
N VAL A 189 13.68 30.92 3.57
CA VAL A 189 13.04 29.76 2.89
C VAL A 189 11.90 30.19 1.96
N LYS A 190 11.11 31.21 2.35
CA LYS A 190 10.00 31.70 1.54
C LYS A 190 10.45 32.53 0.33
N SER A 191 11.53 33.29 0.46
CA SER A 191 11.97 34.24 -0.57
C SER A 191 13.07 33.70 -1.49
N GLY A 192 13.80 32.67 -1.07
CA GLY A 192 14.89 32.08 -1.84
C GLY A 192 16.15 32.96 -1.97
N ASN A 193 16.26 34.05 -1.20
CA ASN A 193 17.36 35.01 -1.30
C ASN A 193 18.22 35.05 -0.02
N TYR A 194 19.56 35.10 -0.18
CA TYR A 194 20.51 35.42 0.89
C TYR A 194 21.77 36.13 0.34
N VAL A 195 22.34 37.08 1.10
CA VAL A 195 23.52 37.87 0.69
C VAL A 195 24.58 37.90 1.79
N GLY A 196 25.79 37.42 1.48
CA GLY A 196 26.81 36.99 2.46
C GLY A 196 26.85 35.45 2.49
N SER A 197 27.79 34.78 3.16
CA SER A 197 27.77 33.30 3.47
C SER A 197 26.79 32.47 2.60
N LYS A 198 27.09 32.38 1.28
CA LYS A 198 26.07 32.34 0.20
C LYS A 198 25.61 30.95 -0.22
N PHE A 199 24.30 30.81 -0.45
CA PHE A 199 23.77 29.93 -1.52
C PHE A 199 23.81 30.66 -2.87
N LYS A 200 24.46 30.03 -3.88
CA LYS A 200 24.69 30.55 -5.24
C LYS A 200 23.50 30.28 -6.15
N HIS A 201 23.01 31.29 -6.87
CA HIS A 201 22.43 31.10 -8.20
C HIS A 201 22.71 32.28 -9.15
N ALA A 202 23.96 32.33 -9.64
CA ALA A 202 24.39 32.79 -10.97
C ALA A 202 25.94 32.84 -11.01
N PRO A 203 26.63 32.28 -12.03
CA PRO A 203 28.08 32.40 -12.15
C PRO A 203 28.49 33.87 -12.16
N ASP A 204 29.48 34.21 -11.35
CA ASP A 204 29.96 35.58 -11.23
C ASP A 204 30.61 36.02 -12.55
N ARG A 205 30.30 37.24 -12.99
CA ARG A 205 30.81 37.84 -14.22
C ARG A 205 31.67 39.05 -13.84
N PRO A 206 32.87 38.85 -13.25
CA PRO A 206 33.68 39.96 -12.78
C PRO A 206 33.99 40.93 -13.91
N LEU A 207 34.07 42.22 -13.59
CA LEU A 207 34.45 43.24 -14.56
C LEU A 207 35.89 42.99 -15.02
N ARG A 208 36.07 42.85 -16.33
CA ARG A 208 37.35 42.62 -16.99
C ARG A 208 37.54 43.66 -18.09
N TYR A 209 38.78 44.03 -18.32
CA TYR A 209 39.16 44.92 -19.40
C TYR A 209 40.31 44.31 -20.20
N LYS A 210 40.38 44.64 -21.49
CA LYS A 210 41.47 44.25 -22.38
C LYS A 210 41.75 45.37 -23.37
N ARG A 211 43.03 45.64 -23.61
CA ARG A 211 43.49 46.56 -24.67
C ARG A 211 44.07 45.75 -25.84
N SER A 212 43.70 46.12 -27.05
CA SER A 212 44.29 45.62 -28.30
C SER A 212 44.56 46.82 -29.21
N GLY A 213 45.83 47.23 -29.30
CA GLY A 213 46.21 48.46 -30.00
C GLY A 213 45.59 49.70 -29.36
N LYS A 214 44.79 50.46 -30.13
CA LYS A 214 44.04 51.64 -29.66
C LYS A 214 42.63 51.32 -29.14
N LEU A 215 42.19 50.06 -29.19
CA LEU A 215 40.86 49.67 -28.73
C LEU A 215 40.94 49.09 -27.32
N VAL A 216 40.03 49.53 -26.45
CA VAL A 216 39.79 48.94 -25.12
C VAL A 216 38.39 48.36 -25.08
N SER A 217 38.29 47.12 -24.61
CA SER A 217 37.05 46.41 -24.34
C SER A 217 36.87 46.22 -22.84
N VAL A 218 35.69 46.52 -22.32
CA VAL A 218 35.28 46.28 -20.93
C VAL A 218 34.06 45.36 -20.93
N ILE A 219 34.10 44.27 -20.17
CA ILE A 219 33.01 43.30 -20.06
C ILE A 219 32.83 42.86 -18.62
N GLY A 220 31.59 42.71 -18.18
CA GLY A 220 31.30 42.07 -16.90
C GLY A 220 29.98 42.55 -16.32
N SER A 221 29.82 42.36 -15.01
CA SER A 221 28.64 42.77 -14.27
C SER A 221 29.06 43.46 -12.98
N VAL A 222 28.36 44.54 -12.64
CA VAL A 222 28.50 45.21 -11.36
C VAL A 222 27.18 45.05 -10.59
N ARG A 223 27.28 44.60 -9.33
CA ARG A 223 26.13 44.42 -8.44
C ARG A 223 26.05 45.58 -7.46
N ASN A 224 24.86 45.79 -6.88
CA ASN A 224 24.61 46.83 -5.89
C ASN A 224 25.05 48.22 -6.35
N VAL A 225 24.82 48.53 -7.63
CA VAL A 225 25.16 49.86 -8.15
C VAL A 225 24.33 50.93 -7.46
N LYS A 226 24.95 52.10 -7.29
CA LYS A 226 24.31 53.31 -6.78
C LYS A 226 24.35 54.36 -7.88
N ASN A 227 23.26 55.12 -7.99
CA ASN A 227 23.11 56.16 -8.98
C ASN A 227 24.22 57.21 -8.82
N VAL A 228 24.97 57.47 -9.89
CA VAL A 228 26.07 58.46 -9.96
C VAL A 228 27.20 58.23 -8.94
N VAL A 229 27.44 56.98 -8.53
CA VAL A 229 28.57 56.62 -7.66
C VAL A 229 29.61 55.82 -8.45
N ASN A 230 30.87 56.24 -8.35
CA ASN A 230 31.99 55.52 -8.96
C ASN A 230 32.13 54.13 -8.33
N PHE A 231 32.09 53.08 -9.16
CA PHE A 231 32.26 51.70 -8.70
C PHE A 231 33.57 51.05 -9.18
N ALA A 232 34.26 51.65 -10.16
CA ALA A 232 35.56 51.16 -10.65
C ALA A 232 36.31 52.26 -11.40
N THR A 233 37.64 52.20 -11.42
CA THR A 233 38.46 53.12 -12.20
C THR A 233 39.43 52.34 -13.09
N LEU A 234 39.48 52.66 -14.38
CA LEU A 234 40.41 52.06 -15.32
C LEU A 234 41.84 52.57 -15.10
N PRO A 235 42.85 51.69 -15.21
CA PRO A 235 44.25 52.09 -15.12
C PRO A 235 44.67 53.08 -16.21
N ASN A 236 45.77 53.80 -15.96
CA ASN A 236 46.41 54.64 -16.97
C ASN A 236 46.73 53.81 -18.22
N GLY A 237 46.48 54.38 -19.40
CA GLY A 237 46.61 53.68 -20.68
C GLY A 237 45.40 52.83 -21.10
N PHE A 238 44.33 52.78 -20.28
CA PHE A 238 43.05 52.15 -20.63
C PHE A 238 41.88 53.13 -20.61
N ARG A 239 42.15 54.42 -20.36
CA ARG A 239 41.14 55.47 -20.18
C ARG A 239 40.73 56.06 -21.54
N PRO A 240 39.44 56.34 -21.77
CA PRO A 240 38.99 56.93 -23.02
C PRO A 240 39.54 58.35 -23.18
N VAL A 241 39.70 58.80 -24.43
CA VAL A 241 40.18 60.15 -24.75
C VAL A 241 39.20 61.26 -24.37
N GLN A 242 37.93 60.90 -24.12
CA GLN A 242 36.84 61.78 -23.70
C GLN A 242 35.83 60.97 -22.86
N ASN A 243 34.89 61.65 -22.21
CA ASN A 243 33.79 60.98 -21.55
C ASN A 243 32.94 60.21 -22.58
N ILE A 244 32.60 58.96 -22.27
CA ILE A 244 31.74 58.11 -23.07
C ILE A 244 30.59 57.58 -22.23
N ALA A 245 29.41 57.48 -22.84
CA ALA A 245 28.21 56.96 -22.20
C ALA A 245 27.48 56.02 -23.15
N PHE A 246 26.87 54.97 -22.62
CA PHE A 246 26.10 54.00 -23.39
C PHE A 246 24.95 53.43 -22.56
N SER A 247 23.85 53.07 -23.25
CA SER A 247 22.70 52.46 -22.59
C SER A 247 23.00 51.02 -22.17
N ALA A 248 22.53 50.65 -20.98
CA ALA A 248 22.62 49.30 -20.44
C ALA A 248 21.31 48.91 -19.74
N LEU A 249 21.15 47.61 -19.47
CA LEU A 249 20.03 47.09 -18.68
C LEU A 249 20.46 46.86 -17.24
N ALA A 250 19.68 47.41 -16.31
CA ALA A 250 19.77 47.15 -14.89
C ALA A 250 18.72 46.11 -14.49
N TYR A 251 19.16 45.11 -13.75
CA TYR A 251 18.36 43.98 -13.29
C TYR A 251 18.18 44.06 -11.77
N GLY A 252 16.91 44.06 -11.35
CA GLY A 252 16.45 43.99 -9.96
C GLY A 252 15.09 43.29 -9.93
N ASN A 253 14.11 43.80 -9.19
CA ASN A 253 12.74 43.26 -9.21
C ASN A 253 12.08 43.37 -10.59
N LEU A 254 12.35 44.46 -11.32
CA LEU A 254 11.96 44.65 -12.72
C LEU A 254 13.17 45.17 -13.51
N PRO A 255 13.37 44.75 -14.77
CA PRO A 255 14.41 45.29 -15.63
C PRO A 255 14.15 46.77 -15.94
N SER A 256 15.18 47.61 -15.88
CA SER A 256 15.11 49.02 -16.26
C SER A 256 16.29 49.41 -17.15
N VAL A 257 16.08 50.41 -18.00
CA VAL A 257 17.17 51.00 -18.80
C VAL A 257 17.96 51.97 -17.93
N CYS A 258 19.27 51.91 -18.02
CA CYS A 258 20.20 52.81 -17.36
C CYS A 258 21.29 53.25 -18.35
N GLU A 259 22.10 54.22 -17.95
CA GLU A 259 23.26 54.68 -18.72
C GLU A 259 24.53 54.40 -17.93
N VAL A 260 25.52 53.78 -18.57
CA VAL A 260 26.84 53.55 -18.00
C VAL A 260 27.80 54.56 -18.62
N THR A 261 28.53 55.27 -17.76
CA THR A 261 29.49 56.30 -18.17
C THR A 261 30.89 55.90 -17.76
N ILE A 262 31.85 56.08 -18.67
CA ILE A 262 33.29 56.03 -18.42
C ILE A 262 33.85 57.42 -18.70
N ASP A 263 34.29 58.12 -17.66
CA ASP A 263 34.87 59.46 -17.83
C ASP A 263 36.32 59.39 -18.35
N ASN A 264 36.88 60.53 -18.78
CA ASN A 264 38.25 60.64 -19.26
C ASN A 264 39.33 60.35 -18.19
N ALA A 265 38.96 60.39 -16.90
CA ALA A 265 39.79 59.94 -15.80
C ALA A 265 39.71 58.42 -15.57
N GLY A 266 38.86 57.73 -16.34
CA GLY A 266 38.65 56.29 -16.31
C GLY A 266 37.66 55.82 -15.25
N ASN A 267 36.93 56.70 -14.56
CA ASN A 267 35.94 56.31 -13.56
C ASN A 267 34.69 55.77 -14.24
N LEU A 268 34.09 54.73 -13.64
CA LEU A 268 32.90 54.07 -14.12
C LEU A 268 31.76 54.28 -13.12
N PHE A 269 30.66 54.84 -13.60
CA PHE A 269 29.45 55.05 -12.82
C PHE A 269 28.20 54.82 -13.68
N VAL A 270 27.06 54.61 -13.02
CA VAL A 270 25.77 54.37 -13.69
C VAL A 270 24.77 55.45 -13.31
N ASN A 271 24.03 55.94 -14.30
CA ASN A 271 22.90 56.86 -14.14
C ASN A 271 21.58 56.13 -14.40
N GLY A 272 20.52 56.51 -13.67
CA GLY A 272 19.17 55.97 -13.85
C GLY A 272 18.95 54.58 -13.26
N VAL A 273 19.70 54.22 -12.20
CA VAL A 273 19.55 52.94 -11.48
C VAL A 273 18.94 53.10 -10.10
N GLN A 274 18.15 52.11 -9.69
CA GLN A 274 17.72 51.96 -8.30
C GLN A 274 18.84 51.29 -7.48
N ASN A 275 18.98 51.69 -6.22
CA ASN A 275 20.00 51.15 -5.32
C ASN A 275 19.86 49.64 -5.19
N GLY A 276 20.96 48.89 -5.34
CA GLY A 276 20.95 47.43 -5.22
C GLY A 276 20.83 46.66 -6.54
N GLN A 277 20.58 47.33 -7.67
CA GLN A 277 20.47 46.66 -8.97
C GLN A 277 21.81 46.10 -9.48
N THR A 278 21.74 45.16 -10.43
CA THR A 278 22.89 44.60 -11.15
C THR A 278 22.90 45.10 -12.59
N VAL A 279 24.02 45.62 -13.08
CA VAL A 279 24.16 46.12 -14.46
C VAL A 279 25.17 45.26 -15.21
N HIS A 280 24.78 44.77 -16.38
CA HIS A 280 25.67 44.08 -17.31
C HIS A 280 26.32 45.08 -18.26
N ILE A 281 27.65 45.07 -18.32
CA ILE A 281 28.44 46.04 -19.07
C ILE A 281 29.17 45.33 -20.20
N VAL A 282 29.01 45.87 -21.41
CA VAL A 282 29.86 45.57 -22.58
C VAL A 282 30.16 46.91 -23.25
N ALA A 283 31.42 47.33 -23.23
CA ALA A 283 31.85 48.60 -23.81
C ALA A 283 33.08 48.39 -24.68
N ASN A 284 33.15 49.10 -25.81
CA ASN A 284 34.32 49.16 -26.67
C ASN A 284 34.58 50.61 -27.05
N PHE A 285 35.80 51.10 -26.80
CA PHE A 285 36.14 52.50 -27.05
C PHE A 285 37.63 52.66 -27.39
N LEU A 286 37.96 53.82 -27.97
CA LEU A 286 39.32 54.17 -28.34
C LEU A 286 40.04 54.87 -27.18
N VAL A 287 41.34 54.56 -27.05
CA VAL A 287 42.29 55.18 -26.12
C VAL A 287 43.48 55.79 -26.84
#